data_AF-A0AAV4D1Y0-F1
#
_entry.id   AF-A0AAV4D1Y0-F1
#
_cell.length_a   1.000
_cell.length_b   1.000
_cell.length_c   1.000
_cell.angle_alpha   90.00
_cell.angle_beta   90.00
_cell.angle_gamma   90.00
#
_symmetry.space_group_name_H-M   'P 1'
#
loop_
_entity.id
_entity.type
_entity.pdbx_description
1 polymer ?
#
loop_
_entity_poly.entity_id
_entity_poly.type
_entity_poly.pdbx_seq_one_letter_code
_entity_poly.pdbx_strand_id
1 'polypeptide(L)'
;MCKTFYSHLLEFSGCKGEFFSYSLVFLRGKEVIIAVFWLFLCVSVINVNSCIIIPKKDCRIDDRLYYHGRSFFLPGCKFYKCDDGQVVLLKAECFLKGFCFQVGRTMPMSGRLYKCVKKQGKLVEVEEMNKDCEYHGESYGSTMTFYYPPHTCQLHLCNDGKVQHLKPECSYRGLCLKLGFVLRLSNGTYKCVRKPGNRAEFEEIINTAGSGK
;
A
#
# COMPACT_ATOMS: atom_id res chain seq x y z
N MET A 1 48.69 -16.84 16.66
CA MET A 1 47.42 -16.86 17.42
C MET A 1 46.31 -16.29 16.55
N CYS A 2 45.42 -17.15 16.05
CA CYS A 2 44.04 -16.80 15.69
C CYS A 2 43.22 -18.04 16.04
N LYS A 3 42.48 -17.94 17.16
CA LYS A 3 41.48 -18.90 17.59
C LYS A 3 40.19 -18.54 16.88
N THR A 4 39.66 -19.43 16.04
CA THR A 4 38.22 -19.50 15.81
C THR A 4 37.86 -20.91 15.39
N PHE A 5 37.31 -21.67 16.33
CA PHE A 5 36.60 -22.93 16.06
C PHE A 5 35.24 -22.55 15.47
N TYR A 6 34.96 -22.96 14.24
CA TYR A 6 33.61 -23.00 13.70
C TYR A 6 33.23 -24.47 13.53
N SER A 7 32.47 -25.00 14.48
CA SER A 7 31.72 -26.24 14.32
C SER A 7 30.45 -25.92 13.54
N HIS A 8 30.51 -25.94 12.21
CA HIS A 8 29.30 -26.05 11.41
C HIS A 8 28.93 -27.52 11.31
N LEU A 9 27.89 -27.92 12.06
CA LEU A 9 27.06 -29.06 11.69
C LEU A 9 26.39 -28.68 10.36
N LEU A 10 26.94 -29.22 9.26
CA LEU A 10 26.27 -29.22 7.98
C LEU A 10 25.18 -30.29 8.04
N GLU A 11 23.95 -29.89 8.38
CA GLU A 11 22.78 -30.72 8.11
C GLU A 11 22.58 -30.77 6.59
N PHE A 12 23.07 -31.86 5.98
CA PHE A 12 22.68 -32.23 4.62
C PHE A 12 21.24 -32.76 4.67
N SER A 13 20.27 -31.89 4.43
CA SER A 13 18.88 -32.27 4.15
C SER A 13 18.80 -32.87 2.74
N GLY A 14 19.26 -34.11 2.59
CA GLY A 14 19.23 -34.81 1.31
C GLY A 14 19.53 -36.31 1.34
N CYS A 15 20.07 -36.85 2.44
CA CYS A 15 20.32 -38.30 2.56
C CYS A 15 19.71 -38.86 3.83
N LYS A 16 18.71 -39.75 3.69
CA LYS A 16 18.28 -40.66 4.76
C LYS A 16 19.39 -41.69 4.97
N GLY A 17 20.23 -41.46 5.96
CA GLY A 17 21.25 -42.38 6.42
C GLY A 17 22.14 -41.67 7.43
N GLU A 18 21.91 -41.94 8.71
CA GLU A 18 22.74 -41.40 9.78
C GLU A 18 24.16 -41.98 9.66
N PHE A 19 25.13 -41.11 9.35
CA PHE A 19 26.54 -41.45 9.42
C PHE A 19 27.24 -40.42 10.30
N PHE A 20 27.87 -40.90 11.37
CA PHE A 20 28.76 -40.11 12.21
C PHE A 20 30.20 -40.33 11.74
N SER A 21 30.83 -39.28 11.22
CA SER A 21 32.27 -39.26 10.96
C SER A 21 32.93 -38.25 11.90
N TYR A 22 33.96 -38.67 12.63
CA TYR A 22 34.82 -37.77 13.39
C TYR A 22 36.15 -37.61 12.66
N SER A 23 36.53 -36.37 12.37
CA SER A 23 37.82 -36.04 11.77
C SER A 23 38.67 -35.29 12.78
N LEU A 24 39.84 -35.84 13.12
CA LEU A 24 40.87 -35.17 13.92
C LEU A 24 41.88 -34.53 12.97
N VAL A 25 41.92 -33.20 12.97
CA VAL A 25 42.87 -32.43 12.15
C VAL A 25 44.02 -31.96 13.04
N PHE A 26 45.24 -32.44 12.76
CA PHE A 26 46.46 -31.95 13.39
C PHE A 26 47.20 -31.03 12.42
N LEU A 27 47.49 -29.80 12.86
CA LEU A 27 48.29 -28.84 12.11
C LEU A 27 49.70 -28.80 12.71
N ARG A 28 50.72 -29.18 11.93
CA ARG A 28 52.12 -28.99 12.31
C ARG A 28 52.90 -28.43 11.10
N GLY A 29 53.12 -27.11 11.10
CA GLY A 29 53.86 -26.43 10.03
C GLY A 29 53.02 -26.15 8.78
N LYS A 30 53.63 -26.25 7.58
CA LYS A 30 53.00 -25.94 6.28
C LYS A 30 52.30 -27.12 5.61
N GLU A 31 52.22 -28.26 6.28
CA GLU A 31 51.58 -29.47 5.74
C GLU A 31 50.38 -29.86 6.60
N VAL A 32 49.26 -30.20 5.95
CA VAL A 32 48.04 -30.68 6.59
C VAL A 32 47.98 -32.19 6.40
N ILE A 33 48.08 -32.95 7.50
CA ILE A 33 47.94 -34.40 7.47
C ILE A 33 46.55 -34.71 8.02
N ILE A 34 45.66 -35.22 7.17
CA ILE A 34 44.33 -35.68 7.55
C ILE A 34 44.38 -37.21 7.60
N ALA A 35 44.41 -37.77 8.81
CA ALA A 35 44.26 -39.20 9.00
C ALA A 35 42.78 -39.54 9.11
N VAL A 36 42.23 -40.19 8.09
CA VAL A 36 40.84 -40.64 8.06
C VAL A 36 40.82 -42.16 8.13
N PHE A 37 40.35 -42.70 9.25
CA PHE A 37 40.10 -44.14 9.38
C PHE A 37 38.72 -44.45 8.79
N TRP A 38 38.68 -45.25 7.72
CA TRP A 38 37.43 -45.79 7.16
C TRP A 38 37.49 -47.32 7.10
N LEU A 39 36.53 -47.98 7.76
CA LEU A 39 36.10 -49.30 7.36
C LEU A 39 35.00 -49.17 6.30
N PHE A 40 35.28 -49.76 5.14
CA PHE A 40 34.40 -50.19 4.04
C PHE A 40 33.70 -49.16 3.13
N LEU A 41 34.25 -49.12 1.90
CA LEU A 41 33.61 -49.18 0.58
C LEU A 41 32.22 -48.53 0.43
N CYS A 42 32.22 -47.20 0.26
CA CYS A 42 31.24 -46.52 -0.58
C CYS A 42 32.01 -45.73 -1.63
N VAL A 43 31.99 -46.21 -2.88
CA VAL A 43 32.46 -45.42 -4.04
C VAL A 43 31.36 -44.40 -4.35
N SER A 44 31.28 -43.34 -3.56
CA SER A 44 30.53 -42.15 -3.92
C SER A 44 31.36 -41.37 -4.93
N VAL A 45 30.88 -41.29 -6.16
CA VAL A 45 31.34 -40.28 -7.12
C VAL A 45 30.98 -38.93 -6.52
N ILE A 46 31.91 -38.34 -5.77
CA ILE A 46 31.78 -36.97 -5.28
C ILE A 46 31.90 -36.10 -6.53
N ASN A 47 30.77 -35.76 -7.13
CA ASN A 47 30.70 -34.70 -8.11
C ASN A 47 31.06 -33.42 -7.35
N VAL A 48 32.34 -33.06 -7.38
CA VAL A 48 32.85 -31.76 -6.95
C VAL A 48 32.30 -30.73 -7.94
N ASN A 49 31.00 -30.48 -7.84
CA ASN A 49 30.43 -29.21 -8.27
C ASN A 49 31.04 -28.18 -7.32
N SER A 50 32.17 -27.64 -7.78
CA SER A 50 32.88 -26.52 -7.19
C SER A 50 31.86 -25.52 -6.69
N CYS A 51 31.78 -25.34 -5.37
CA CYS A 51 31.14 -24.16 -4.78
C CYS A 51 31.97 -22.95 -5.22
N ILE A 52 31.66 -22.41 -6.40
CA ILE A 52 32.21 -21.15 -6.87
C ILE A 52 31.61 -20.09 -5.95
N ILE A 53 32.38 -19.67 -4.95
CA ILE A 53 32.04 -18.52 -4.12
C ILE A 53 32.21 -17.29 -5.01
N ILE A 54 31.13 -16.86 -5.65
CA ILE A 54 31.11 -15.59 -6.39
C ILE A 54 31.18 -14.48 -5.34
N PRO A 55 32.26 -13.67 -5.31
CA PRO A 55 32.37 -12.58 -4.35
C PRO A 55 31.25 -11.57 -4.61
N LYS A 56 30.44 -11.34 -3.60
CA LYS A 56 29.34 -10.38 -3.69
C LYS A 56 29.88 -8.95 -3.66
N LYS A 57 29.29 -8.07 -4.46
CA LYS A 57 29.72 -6.67 -4.60
C LYS A 57 29.13 -5.79 -3.50
N ASP A 58 29.92 -4.81 -3.08
CA ASP A 58 29.50 -3.74 -2.19
C ASP A 58 28.90 -2.56 -2.98
N CYS A 59 28.08 -1.74 -2.32
CA CYS A 59 27.41 -0.60 -2.93
C CYS A 59 28.13 0.70 -2.55
N ARG A 60 28.28 1.61 -3.51
CA ARG A 60 28.86 2.95 -3.28
C ARG A 60 27.84 4.03 -3.64
N ILE A 61 27.54 4.90 -2.68
CA ILE A 61 26.55 5.98 -2.83
C ILE A 61 27.14 7.23 -2.18
N ASP A 62 27.26 8.33 -2.94
CA ASP A 62 27.73 9.63 -2.46
C ASP A 62 28.98 9.52 -1.55
N ASP A 63 30.02 8.85 -2.06
CA ASP A 63 31.30 8.55 -1.37
C ASP A 63 31.26 7.67 -0.12
N ARG A 64 30.09 7.10 0.22
CA ARG A 64 29.95 6.12 1.30
C ARG A 64 29.91 4.71 0.75
N LEU A 65 30.64 3.81 1.41
CA LEU A 65 30.66 2.38 1.13
C LEU A 65 29.67 1.64 2.03
N TYR A 66 28.81 0.82 1.41
CA TYR A 66 27.84 -0.03 2.10
C TYR A 66 28.11 -1.49 1.73
N TYR A 67 28.49 -2.28 2.74
CA TYR A 67 28.78 -3.69 2.55
C TYR A 67 27.55 -4.48 2.08
N HIS A 68 27.79 -5.52 1.28
CA HIS A 68 26.74 -6.45 0.86
C HIS A 68 25.89 -6.94 2.05
N GLY A 69 24.57 -6.90 1.89
CA GLY A 69 23.60 -7.31 2.90
C GLY A 69 23.28 -6.25 3.94
N ARG A 70 24.07 -5.17 4.03
CA ARG A 70 23.84 -4.08 5.00
C ARG A 70 22.66 -3.22 4.57
N SER A 71 21.79 -2.93 5.54
CA SER A 71 20.70 -1.96 5.37
C SER A 71 21.11 -0.58 5.88
N PHE A 72 20.58 0.47 5.25
CA PHE A 72 20.89 1.86 5.57
C PHE A 72 19.75 2.81 5.22
N PHE A 73 19.81 4.00 5.80
CA PHE A 73 18.88 5.10 5.53
C PHE A 73 19.54 6.12 4.61
N LEU A 74 18.80 6.57 3.60
CA LEU A 74 19.11 7.78 2.85
C LEU A 74 18.10 8.88 3.23
N PRO A 75 18.40 10.16 2.94
CA PRO A 75 17.48 11.26 3.19
C PRO A 75 16.08 11.00 2.62
N GLY A 76 15.06 11.45 3.35
CA GLY A 76 13.66 11.32 2.93
C GLY A 76 12.97 10.00 3.33
N CYS A 77 13.29 9.44 4.50
CA CYS A 77 12.59 8.27 5.09
C CYS A 77 12.54 7.03 4.18
N LYS A 78 13.62 6.78 3.45
CA LYS A 78 13.77 5.61 2.58
C LYS A 78 14.81 4.67 3.17
N PHE A 79 14.43 3.41 3.29
CA PHE A 79 15.26 2.33 3.81
C PHE A 79 15.72 1.44 2.66
N TYR A 80 17.02 1.27 2.55
CA TYR A 80 17.68 0.54 1.47
C TYR A 80 18.51 -0.61 2.01
N LYS A 81 18.79 -1.58 1.14
CA LYS A 81 19.74 -2.66 1.35
C LYS A 81 20.69 -2.75 0.17
N CYS A 82 21.97 -2.93 0.45
CA CYS A 82 22.92 -3.30 -0.59
C CYS A 82 22.78 -4.80 -0.91
N ASP A 83 22.49 -5.13 -2.16
CA ASP A 83 22.38 -6.50 -2.65
C ASP A 83 23.21 -6.64 -3.93
N ASP A 84 24.30 -7.39 -3.83
CA ASP A 84 25.32 -7.60 -4.87
C ASP A 84 25.68 -6.36 -5.71
N GLY A 85 26.07 -5.27 -5.04
CA GLY A 85 26.44 -4.00 -5.68
C GLY A 85 25.26 -3.15 -6.17
N GLN A 86 24.03 -3.63 -6.01
CA GLN A 86 22.81 -2.89 -6.32
C GLN A 86 22.12 -2.40 -5.05
N VAL A 87 21.53 -1.21 -5.14
CA VAL A 87 20.79 -0.59 -4.04
C VAL A 87 19.31 -0.93 -4.19
N VAL A 88 18.80 -1.77 -3.28
CA VAL A 88 17.40 -2.20 -3.27
C VAL A 88 16.63 -1.41 -2.23
N LEU A 89 15.52 -0.79 -2.65
CA LEU A 89 14.59 -0.12 -1.73
C LEU A 89 13.80 -1.18 -0.96
N LEU A 90 14.01 -1.27 0.36
CA LEU A 90 13.28 -2.17 1.24
C LEU A 90 11.95 -1.54 1.71
N LYS A 91 12.01 -0.27 2.13
CA LYS A 91 10.85 0.44 2.70
C LYS A 91 10.89 1.91 2.32
N ALA A 92 9.73 2.46 1.98
CA ALA A 92 9.55 3.89 1.79
C ALA A 92 8.43 4.36 2.71
N GLU A 93 8.70 5.45 3.43
CA GLU A 93 7.79 6.10 4.36
C GLU A 93 7.63 7.56 3.94
N CYS A 94 6.53 8.20 4.35
CA CYS A 94 6.33 9.63 4.12
C CYS A 94 7.16 10.44 5.09
N PHE A 95 7.82 11.49 4.60
CA PHE A 95 8.47 12.50 5.43
C PHE A 95 7.56 13.71 5.60
N LEU A 96 7.16 14.03 6.83
CA LEU A 96 6.30 15.17 7.14
C LEU A 96 6.79 15.86 8.41
N LYS A 97 7.12 17.16 8.30
CA LYS A 97 7.65 18.02 9.38
C LYS A 97 8.73 17.36 10.25
N GLY A 98 9.69 16.67 9.63
CA GLY A 98 10.81 16.04 10.36
C GLY A 98 10.58 14.59 10.80
N PHE A 99 9.38 14.04 10.62
CA PHE A 99 9.04 12.69 11.05
C PHE A 99 8.75 11.77 9.88
N CYS A 100 9.04 10.47 10.06
CA CYS A 100 8.75 9.41 9.10
C CYS A 100 7.45 8.68 9.49
N PHE A 101 6.58 8.48 8.50
CA PHE A 101 5.29 7.83 8.69
C PHE A 101 5.07 6.70 7.69
N GLN A 102 4.58 5.58 8.19
CA GLN A 102 4.30 4.41 7.35
C GLN A 102 3.19 4.67 6.35
N VAL A 103 3.32 4.07 5.16
CA VAL A 103 2.28 4.08 4.12
C VAL A 103 0.97 3.55 4.70
N GLY A 104 -0.13 4.25 4.41
CA GLY A 104 -1.47 3.97 4.91
C GLY A 104 -1.80 4.67 6.23
N ARG A 105 -0.80 5.21 6.94
CA ARG A 105 -1.05 5.95 8.19
C ARG A 105 -1.69 7.30 7.92
N THR A 106 -2.68 7.62 8.73
CA THR A 106 -3.36 8.93 8.74
C THR A 106 -2.87 9.74 9.95
N MET A 107 -2.61 11.03 9.76
CA MET A 107 -1.91 11.89 10.69
C MET A 107 -2.66 13.21 10.85
N PRO A 108 -3.22 13.51 12.02
CA PRO A 108 -3.76 14.84 12.29
C PRO A 108 -2.60 15.82 12.57
N MET A 109 -2.54 16.93 11.84
CA MET A 109 -1.55 17.99 12.07
C MET A 109 -2.15 19.36 11.82
N SER A 110 -2.03 20.26 12.78
CA SER A 110 -2.46 21.66 12.65
C SER A 110 -3.93 21.80 12.19
N GLY A 111 -4.82 20.95 12.72
CA GLY A 111 -6.26 20.95 12.36
C GLY A 111 -6.60 20.31 11.00
N ARG A 112 -5.59 19.85 10.25
CA ARG A 112 -5.76 19.13 8.99
C ARG A 112 -5.43 17.66 9.16
N LEU A 113 -5.98 16.83 8.27
CA LEU A 113 -5.74 15.41 8.26
C LEU A 113 -4.85 15.08 7.06
N TYR A 114 -3.80 14.31 7.25
CA TYR A 114 -2.88 13.92 6.18
C TYR A 114 -2.83 12.40 6.10
N LYS A 115 -2.65 11.84 4.90
CA LYS A 115 -2.48 10.41 4.69
C LYS A 115 -1.22 10.14 3.91
N CYS A 116 -0.44 9.19 4.41
CA CYS A 116 0.70 8.70 3.68
C CYS A 116 0.23 7.69 2.63
N VAL A 117 0.36 8.03 1.34
CA VAL A 117 -0.10 7.18 0.24
C VAL A 117 1.07 6.78 -0.66
N LYS A 118 0.93 5.62 -1.31
CA LYS A 118 1.86 5.15 -2.33
C LYS A 118 1.20 5.37 -3.69
N LYS A 119 1.75 6.26 -4.50
CA LYS A 119 1.26 6.48 -5.88
C LYS A 119 1.72 5.37 -6.81
N GLN A 120 0.93 5.13 -7.86
CA GLN A 120 1.28 4.22 -8.94
C GLN A 120 2.60 4.72 -9.57
N GLY A 121 3.73 4.04 -9.30
CA GLY A 121 5.06 4.49 -9.72
C GLY A 121 6.16 4.54 -8.66
N LYS A 122 5.94 4.02 -7.44
CA LYS A 122 6.90 3.89 -6.30
C LYS A 122 7.08 5.11 -5.40
N LEU A 123 6.59 6.30 -5.76
CA LEU A 123 6.71 7.46 -4.88
C LEU A 123 5.69 7.40 -3.74
N VAL A 124 6.20 7.57 -2.52
CA VAL A 124 5.43 7.67 -1.29
C VAL A 124 5.34 9.15 -0.95
N GLU A 125 4.12 9.66 -0.81
CA GLU A 125 3.88 11.09 -0.57
C GLU A 125 2.75 11.30 0.45
N VAL A 126 2.74 12.50 1.01
CA VAL A 126 1.72 12.94 1.95
C VAL A 126 0.63 13.64 1.16
N GLU A 127 -0.58 13.11 1.23
CA GLU A 127 -1.77 13.77 0.72
C GLU A 127 -2.56 14.39 1.87
N GLU A 128 -2.93 15.66 1.72
CA GLU A 128 -3.88 16.31 2.63
C GLU A 128 -5.29 15.79 2.34
N MET A 129 -5.94 15.29 3.38
CA MET A 129 -7.32 14.85 3.42
C MET A 129 -8.20 15.96 3.98
N ASN A 130 -9.51 15.85 3.75
CA ASN A 130 -10.51 16.81 4.19
C ASN A 130 -10.27 18.21 3.64
N LYS A 131 -9.86 18.31 2.38
CA LYS A 131 -9.74 19.60 1.71
C LYS A 131 -11.12 20.20 1.51
N ASP A 132 -11.23 21.49 1.82
CA ASP A 132 -12.42 22.27 1.51
C ASP A 132 -12.53 22.43 -0.01
N CYS A 133 -13.77 22.52 -0.49
CA CYS A 133 -14.05 22.78 -1.89
C CYS A 133 -14.30 24.26 -2.11
N GLU A 134 -13.66 24.81 -3.12
CA GLU A 134 -14.00 26.13 -3.64
C GLU A 134 -14.98 25.95 -4.81
N TYR A 135 -16.18 26.49 -4.68
CA TYR A 135 -17.23 26.37 -5.69
C TYR A 135 -17.90 27.71 -5.90
N HIS A 136 -17.75 28.27 -7.10
CA HIS A 136 -18.28 29.59 -7.46
C HIS A 136 -17.92 30.72 -6.47
N GLY A 137 -16.72 30.68 -5.90
CA GLY A 137 -16.21 31.71 -4.98
C GLY A 137 -16.63 31.54 -3.51
N GLU A 138 -17.36 30.48 -3.19
CA GLU A 138 -17.67 30.09 -1.81
C GLU A 138 -16.85 28.87 -1.39
N SER A 139 -16.50 28.79 -0.10
CA SER A 139 -15.76 27.67 0.49
C SER A 139 -16.71 26.75 1.25
N TYR A 140 -16.65 25.46 0.94
CA TYR A 140 -17.45 24.41 1.56
C TYR A 140 -16.54 23.39 2.23
N GLY A 141 -16.80 23.09 3.51
CA GLY A 141 -16.02 22.11 4.25
C GLY A 141 -16.05 20.72 3.62
N SER A 142 -14.98 19.94 3.72
CA SER A 142 -15.02 18.55 3.25
C SER A 142 -16.15 17.77 3.93
N THR A 143 -16.80 16.89 3.17
CA THR A 143 -18.01 16.11 3.52
C THR A 143 -19.31 16.93 3.65
N MET A 144 -19.26 18.25 3.48
CA MET A 144 -20.44 19.09 3.52
C MET A 144 -21.27 18.94 2.23
N THR A 145 -22.59 18.81 2.39
CA THR A 145 -23.54 18.93 1.28
C THR A 145 -24.12 20.34 1.23
N PHE A 146 -24.30 20.88 0.03
CA PHE A 146 -24.83 22.22 -0.19
C PHE A 146 -25.68 22.28 -1.46
N TYR A 147 -26.57 23.27 -1.54
CA TYR A 147 -27.40 23.52 -2.71
C TYR A 147 -26.82 24.65 -3.55
N TYR A 148 -26.61 24.41 -4.84
CA TYR A 148 -26.12 25.45 -5.76
C TYR A 148 -26.70 25.31 -7.16
N PRO A 149 -27.25 26.38 -7.75
CA PRO A 149 -27.44 27.72 -7.17
C PRO A 149 -28.33 27.75 -5.91
N PRO A 150 -28.25 28.79 -5.06
CA PRO A 150 -29.13 28.94 -3.90
C PRO A 150 -30.60 28.84 -4.32
N HIS A 151 -31.43 28.18 -3.53
CA HIS A 151 -32.85 27.90 -3.82
C HIS A 151 -33.11 26.93 -4.97
N THR A 152 -32.08 26.28 -5.53
CA THR A 152 -32.28 25.13 -6.42
C THR A 152 -32.18 23.83 -5.61
N CYS A 153 -32.90 22.80 -6.05
CA CYS A 153 -32.79 21.45 -5.47
C CYS A 153 -31.67 20.63 -6.13
N GLN A 154 -30.61 21.32 -6.55
CA GLN A 154 -29.36 20.73 -7.04
C GLN A 154 -28.42 20.55 -5.86
N LEU A 155 -28.39 19.34 -5.31
CA LEU A 155 -27.56 18.98 -4.18
C LEU A 155 -26.15 18.62 -4.67
N HIS A 156 -25.15 19.22 -4.05
CA HIS A 156 -23.73 18.93 -4.26
C HIS A 156 -23.11 18.42 -2.96
N LEU A 157 -22.05 17.64 -3.08
CA LEU A 157 -21.22 17.17 -1.97
C LEU A 157 -19.79 17.65 -2.20
N CYS A 158 -19.23 18.37 -1.24
CA CYS A 158 -17.79 18.54 -1.18
C CYS A 158 -17.15 17.28 -0.63
N ASN A 159 -16.23 16.67 -1.38
CA ASN A 159 -15.46 15.52 -0.92
C ASN A 159 -13.98 15.73 -1.25
N ASP A 160 -13.19 16.10 -0.25
CA ASP A 160 -11.75 16.31 -0.36
C ASP A 160 -11.33 17.25 -1.50
N GLY A 161 -11.92 18.44 -1.52
CA GLY A 161 -11.64 19.49 -2.50
C GLY A 161 -12.26 19.25 -3.87
N LYS A 162 -13.04 18.17 -4.03
CA LYS A 162 -13.80 17.90 -5.26
C LYS A 162 -15.29 18.02 -4.99
N VAL A 163 -15.95 18.87 -5.77
CA VAL A 163 -17.41 18.95 -5.76
C VAL A 163 -17.99 17.82 -6.61
N GLN A 164 -18.89 17.06 -6.02
CA GLN A 164 -19.63 15.99 -6.68
C GLN A 164 -21.11 16.39 -6.74
N HIS A 165 -21.67 16.43 -7.93
CA HIS A 165 -23.11 16.64 -8.10
C HIS A 165 -23.85 15.38 -7.63
N LEU A 166 -24.68 15.50 -6.60
CA LEU A 166 -25.51 14.41 -6.09
C LEU A 166 -26.80 14.29 -6.91
N LYS A 167 -27.67 13.33 -6.53
CA LYS A 167 -28.93 13.14 -7.24
C LYS A 167 -29.79 14.43 -7.14
N PRO A 168 -30.44 14.86 -8.23
CA PRO A 168 -31.35 16.01 -8.21
C PRO A 168 -32.55 15.69 -7.32
N GLU A 169 -33.07 16.69 -6.61
CA GLU A 169 -34.27 16.58 -5.77
C GLU A 169 -35.43 17.40 -6.37
N CYS A 170 -36.68 17.00 -6.09
CA CYS A 170 -37.85 17.76 -6.54
C CYS A 170 -38.13 18.92 -5.58
N SER A 171 -38.56 20.07 -6.10
CA SER A 171 -39.01 21.19 -5.28
C SER A 171 -40.52 21.15 -5.09
N TYR A 172 -41.00 21.24 -3.85
CA TYR A 172 -42.42 21.47 -3.54
C TYR A 172 -42.55 22.48 -2.39
N ARG A 173 -43.24 23.60 -2.64
CA ARG A 173 -43.42 24.69 -1.66
C ARG A 173 -42.12 25.16 -1.00
N GLY A 174 -41.04 25.22 -1.78
CA GLY A 174 -39.71 25.64 -1.30
C GLY A 174 -38.92 24.57 -0.54
N LEU A 175 -39.46 23.35 -0.39
CA LEU A 175 -38.75 22.20 0.19
C LEU A 175 -38.16 21.33 -0.92
N CYS A 176 -36.93 20.86 -0.72
CA CYS A 176 -36.32 19.86 -1.58
C CYS A 176 -36.63 18.45 -1.07
N LEU A 177 -37.16 17.62 -1.97
CA LEU A 177 -37.66 16.28 -1.68
C LEU A 177 -36.90 15.26 -2.51
N LYS A 178 -36.33 14.26 -1.82
CA LYS A 178 -35.52 13.21 -2.42
C LYS A 178 -36.25 12.44 -3.52
N LEU A 179 -35.50 11.97 -4.52
CA LEU A 179 -36.02 11.03 -5.52
C LEU A 179 -36.72 9.84 -4.85
N GLY A 180 -37.89 9.49 -5.37
CA GLY A 180 -38.75 8.44 -4.83
C GLY A 180 -39.72 8.91 -3.75
N PHE A 181 -39.59 10.13 -3.22
CA PHE A 181 -40.57 10.70 -2.30
C PHE A 181 -41.96 10.75 -2.95
N VAL A 182 -42.98 10.31 -2.24
CA VAL A 182 -44.36 10.29 -2.71
C VAL A 182 -45.15 11.38 -1.99
N LEU A 183 -45.67 12.33 -2.76
CA LEU A 183 -46.51 13.42 -2.30
C LEU A 183 -47.97 13.09 -2.57
N ARG A 184 -48.81 13.07 -1.53
CA ARG A 184 -50.26 12.89 -1.65
C ARG A 184 -50.94 14.24 -1.48
N LEU A 185 -51.61 14.70 -2.52
CA LEU A 185 -52.37 15.94 -2.55
C LEU A 185 -53.86 15.64 -2.78
N SER A 186 -54.72 16.63 -2.58
CA SER A 186 -56.16 16.47 -2.80
C SER A 186 -56.53 16.11 -4.24
N ASN A 187 -55.68 16.48 -5.20
CA ASN A 187 -55.87 16.28 -6.63
C ASN A 187 -55.13 15.07 -7.21
N GLY A 188 -54.40 14.29 -6.40
CA GLY A 188 -53.65 13.15 -6.90
C GLY A 188 -52.48 12.73 -6.01
N THR A 189 -51.82 11.64 -6.41
CA THR A 189 -50.57 11.19 -5.80
C THR A 189 -49.44 11.36 -6.79
N TYR A 190 -48.35 11.99 -6.37
CA TYR A 190 -47.20 12.30 -7.21
C TYR A 190 -45.94 11.66 -6.64
N LYS A 191 -45.04 11.19 -7.51
CA LYS A 191 -43.72 10.67 -7.13
C LYS A 191 -42.65 11.58 -7.68
N CYS A 192 -41.67 11.93 -6.85
CA CYS A 192 -40.47 12.61 -7.31
C CYS A 192 -39.62 11.63 -8.14
N VAL A 193 -39.43 11.92 -9.42
CA VAL A 193 -38.72 11.03 -10.36
C VAL A 193 -37.64 11.80 -11.10
N ARG A 194 -36.62 11.07 -11.58
CA ARG A 194 -35.54 11.63 -12.40
C ARG A 194 -35.99 11.66 -13.85
N LYS A 195 -35.96 12.84 -14.47
CA LYS A 195 -36.24 13.07 -15.89
C LYS A 195 -34.93 13.13 -16.70
N PRO A 196 -35.00 13.01 -18.04
CA PRO A 196 -33.86 13.23 -18.93
C PRO A 196 -33.17 14.58 -18.66
N GLY A 197 -31.85 14.65 -18.86
CA GLY A 197 -31.09 15.87 -18.55
C GLY A 197 -30.78 16.08 -17.07
N ASN A 198 -30.86 15.02 -16.24
CA ASN A 198 -30.55 15.05 -14.81
C ASN A 198 -31.41 16.02 -13.98
N ARG A 199 -32.68 16.17 -14.36
CA ARG A 199 -33.68 16.96 -13.61
C ARG A 199 -34.54 16.05 -12.75
N ALA A 200 -35.12 16.58 -11.69
CA ALA A 200 -36.07 15.87 -10.83
C ALA A 200 -37.40 16.63 -10.82
N GLU A 201 -38.48 15.92 -11.12
CA GLU A 201 -39.83 16.49 -11.22
C GLU A 201 -40.85 15.54 -10.59
N PHE A 202 -41.97 16.09 -10.16
CA PHE A 202 -43.10 15.30 -9.69
C PHE A 202 -43.91 14.78 -10.87
N GLU A 203 -44.07 13.46 -10.94
CA GLU A 203 -44.91 12.79 -11.92
C GLU A 203 -46.10 12.15 -11.21
N GLU A 204 -47.29 12.30 -11.78
CA GLU A 204 -48.51 11.71 -11.22
C GLU A 204 -48.45 10.18 -11.31
N ILE A 205 -48.73 9.53 -10.19
CA ILE A 205 -48.89 8.08 -10.13
C ILE A 205 -50.31 7.76 -10.59
N ILE A 206 -50.47 7.58 -11.90
CA ILE A 206 -51.72 7.03 -12.44
C ILE A 206 -51.75 5.56 -12.05
N ASN A 207 -52.59 5.21 -11.07
CA ASN A 207 -52.91 3.81 -10.79
C ASN A 207 -53.66 3.26 -12.00
N THR A 208 -52.94 2.72 -12.98
CA THR A 208 -53.49 1.81 -13.99
C THR A 208 -53.72 0.47 -13.30
N ALA A 209 -54.72 0.44 -12.42
CA ALA A 209 -55.39 -0.82 -12.09
C ALA A 209 -56.05 -1.27 -13.41
N GLY A 210 -55.57 -2.39 -13.95
CA GLY A 210 -55.96 -2.91 -15.25
C GLY A 210 -57.48 -2.95 -15.43
N SER A 211 -57.98 -2.15 -16.37
CA SER A 211 -59.22 -2.47 -17.08
C SER A 211 -58.89 -3.57 -18.11
N GLY A 212 -58.65 -4.78 -17.59
CA GLY A 212 -58.63 -6.02 -18.36
C GLY A 212 -59.87 -6.82 -18.01
N LYS A 213 -61.00 -6.44 -18.60
CA LYS A 213 -62.15 -7.30 -18.86
C LYS A 213 -62.75 -6.92 -20.19
#